data_AF-A0A356FFN1-F1
#
_entry.id   AF-A0A356FFN1-F1
#
_cell.length_a   1.000
_cell.length_b   1.000
_cell.length_c   1.000
_cell.angle_alpha   90.00
_cell.angle_beta   90.00
_cell.angle_gamma   90.00
#
_symmetry.space_group_name_H-M   'P 1'
#
loop_
_entity.id
_entity.type
_entity.pdbx_description
1 polymer ?
#
loop_
_entity_poly.entity_id
_entity_poly.type
_entity_poly.pdbx_seq_one_letter_code
_entity_poly.pdbx_strand_id
1 'polypeptide(L)'
;PAGYTGKKARGGETGSNGLLLDPAGNLVLCQHGDRRVSRLRKDWSFEPLATHYDGKRLNSPNDAVYHSNGDLYFTDPPYGLEKRMDDPAKELAFQGVYRLPKGAAAPVLLTKDVTRPNGIGFSPDEKKLYVASSDPDKAIWMVYDVQDDGSIANGKVFFDSTAWFKEGRLGLPDGLKVDQQGNIFATGPGGVLVFAPDGTHLGTIETGQKTANCGFGNDGSVLYMTADMFFCRIKLNTKGLGF
;
A
#
# COMPACT_ATOMS: atom_id res chain seq x y z
N PRO A 1 0.42 -21.14 -6.26
CA PRO A 1 -0.09 -19.85 -6.76
C PRO A 1 -0.08 -18.78 -5.65
N ALA A 2 0.53 -17.61 -5.92
CA ALA A 2 0.81 -16.61 -4.88
C ALA A 2 -0.42 -15.81 -4.41
N GLY A 3 -1.51 -15.77 -5.19
CA GLY A 3 -2.70 -14.95 -4.86
C GLY A 3 -4.07 -15.62 -4.96
N TYR A 4 -4.23 -16.67 -5.78
CA TYR A 4 -5.50 -17.37 -5.97
C TYR A 4 -5.33 -18.88 -5.77
N THR A 5 -6.01 -19.45 -4.79
CA THR A 5 -5.95 -20.89 -4.47
C THR A 5 -7.21 -21.65 -4.89
N GLY A 6 -8.20 -20.96 -5.46
CA GLY A 6 -9.41 -21.57 -5.98
C GLY A 6 -9.18 -22.40 -7.26
N LYS A 7 -10.12 -23.31 -7.54
CA LYS A 7 -10.09 -24.20 -8.72
C LYS A 7 -10.79 -23.60 -9.95
N LYS A 8 -11.62 -22.57 -9.76
CA LYS A 8 -12.40 -21.98 -10.84
C LYS A 8 -11.56 -20.92 -11.56
N ALA A 9 -11.33 -21.08 -12.85
CA ALA A 9 -10.67 -20.05 -13.65
C ALA A 9 -11.48 -18.74 -13.57
N ARG A 10 -10.76 -17.63 -13.39
CA ARG A 10 -11.32 -16.28 -13.29
C ARG A 10 -10.33 -15.27 -13.85
N GLY A 11 -10.84 -14.15 -14.36
CA GLY A 11 -10.02 -13.05 -14.85
C GLY A 11 -9.55 -12.10 -13.75
N GLY A 12 -9.06 -10.94 -14.16
CA GLY A 12 -8.55 -9.90 -13.26
C GLY A 12 -7.17 -10.22 -12.68
N GLU A 13 -6.79 -9.44 -11.66
CA GLU A 13 -5.50 -9.60 -10.98
C GLU A 13 -5.63 -10.70 -9.91
N THR A 14 -5.23 -11.93 -10.24
CA THR A 14 -5.36 -13.10 -9.36
C THR A 14 -4.11 -13.37 -8.51
N GLY A 15 -3.06 -12.58 -8.69
CA GLY A 15 -1.77 -12.72 -8.01
C GLY A 15 -1.73 -12.15 -6.59
N SER A 16 -0.56 -12.26 -5.96
CA SER A 16 -0.22 -11.39 -4.83
C SER A 16 0.09 -9.98 -5.34
N ASN A 17 -0.13 -8.98 -4.51
CA ASN A 17 0.25 -7.61 -4.76
C ASN A 17 1.31 -7.16 -3.75
N GLY A 18 0.98 -6.32 -2.76
CA GLY A 18 1.89 -5.90 -1.71
C GLY A 18 2.58 -7.07 -1.00
N LEU A 19 3.89 -6.93 -0.82
CA LEU A 19 4.77 -7.89 -0.14
C LEU A 19 5.56 -7.14 0.94
N LEU A 20 5.60 -7.71 2.13
CA LEU A 20 6.35 -7.17 3.26
C LEU A 20 6.84 -8.30 4.17
N LEU A 21 7.72 -7.97 5.12
CA LEU A 21 8.13 -8.89 6.16
C LEU A 21 7.41 -8.55 7.47
N ASP A 22 6.94 -9.57 8.18
CA ASP A 22 6.51 -9.40 9.57
C ASP A 22 7.71 -9.17 10.51
N PRO A 23 7.50 -8.74 11.77
CA PRO A 23 8.59 -8.51 12.71
C PRO A 23 9.49 -9.74 13.00
N ALA A 24 9.04 -10.93 12.64
CA ALA A 24 9.82 -12.17 12.76
C ALA A 24 10.52 -12.56 11.42
N GLY A 25 10.45 -11.71 10.40
CA GLY A 25 11.09 -11.91 9.10
C GLY A 25 10.32 -12.84 8.16
N ASN A 26 9.06 -13.19 8.45
CA ASN A 26 8.26 -14.02 7.55
C ASN A 26 7.63 -13.16 6.45
N LEU A 27 7.55 -13.70 5.23
CA LEU A 27 6.88 -13.02 4.12
C LEU A 27 5.37 -12.95 4.34
N VAL A 28 4.83 -11.73 4.27
CA VAL A 28 3.41 -11.43 4.27
C VAL A 28 3.02 -10.88 2.90
N LEU A 29 1.83 -11.25 2.45
CA LEU A 29 1.33 -10.96 1.12
C LEU A 29 -0.11 -10.46 1.17
N CYS A 30 -0.37 -9.39 0.46
CA CYS A 30 -1.69 -8.97 0.02
C CYS A 30 -2.12 -9.85 -1.16
N GLN A 31 -3.15 -10.68 -1.00
CA GLN A 31 -3.58 -11.65 -2.01
C GLN A 31 -4.90 -11.22 -2.64
N HIS A 32 -4.82 -10.67 -3.86
CA HIS A 32 -6.00 -10.22 -4.60
C HIS A 32 -6.99 -11.37 -4.88
N GLY A 33 -6.48 -12.50 -5.40
CA GLY A 33 -7.31 -13.61 -5.84
C GLY A 33 -8.17 -14.22 -4.73
N ASP A 34 -7.57 -14.49 -3.57
CA ASP A 34 -8.23 -15.07 -2.41
C ASP A 34 -8.92 -14.00 -1.53
N ARG A 35 -8.66 -12.72 -1.80
CA ARG A 35 -9.22 -11.55 -1.09
C ARG A 35 -8.85 -11.57 0.39
N ARG A 36 -7.56 -11.68 0.67
CA ARG A 36 -7.02 -11.79 2.03
C ARG A 36 -5.61 -11.24 2.15
N VAL A 37 -5.20 -10.93 3.37
CA VAL A 37 -3.79 -10.81 3.73
C VAL A 37 -3.35 -12.14 4.34
N SER A 38 -2.19 -12.66 3.94
CA SER A 38 -1.68 -13.94 4.44
C SER A 38 -0.19 -13.89 4.69
N ARG A 39 0.26 -14.72 5.64
CA ARG A 39 1.67 -15.03 5.87
C ARG A 39 2.04 -16.33 5.15
N LEU A 40 3.17 -16.35 4.45
CA LEU A 40 3.75 -17.55 3.87
C LEU A 40 4.47 -18.34 4.96
N ARG A 41 4.10 -19.61 5.13
CA ARG A 41 4.79 -20.55 6.02
C ARG A 41 6.00 -21.18 5.33
N LYS A 42 6.90 -21.77 6.12
CA LYS A 42 8.11 -22.46 5.62
C LYS A 42 7.79 -23.65 4.70
N ASP A 43 6.62 -24.26 4.85
CA ASP A 43 6.13 -25.36 4.01
C ASP A 43 5.42 -24.87 2.73
N TRP A 44 5.52 -23.57 2.42
CA TRP A 44 4.87 -22.89 1.29
C TRP A 44 3.34 -22.81 1.37
N SER A 45 2.75 -23.17 2.50
CA SER A 45 1.32 -22.91 2.74
C SER A 45 1.07 -21.47 3.18
N PHE A 46 -0.16 -20.99 2.97
CA PHE A 46 -0.58 -19.66 3.39
C PHE A 46 -1.39 -19.71 4.68
N GLU A 47 -0.95 -18.94 5.66
CA GLU A 47 -1.69 -18.63 6.88
C GLU A 47 -2.50 -17.34 6.68
N PRO A 48 -3.83 -17.37 6.66
CA PRO A 48 -4.63 -16.17 6.56
C PRO A 48 -4.47 -15.31 7.82
N LEU A 49 -4.19 -14.02 7.64
CA LEU A 49 -4.13 -13.03 8.72
C LEU A 49 -5.42 -12.20 8.78
N ALA A 50 -5.93 -11.74 7.62
CA ALA A 50 -7.18 -11.01 7.52
C ALA A 50 -7.94 -11.45 6.27
N THR A 51 -9.22 -11.81 6.42
CA THR A 51 -10.07 -12.34 5.33
C THR A 51 -11.41 -11.63 5.22
N HIS A 52 -11.93 -11.13 6.36
CA HIS A 52 -13.25 -10.52 6.46
C HIS A 52 -13.21 -9.28 7.35
N TYR A 53 -14.16 -8.39 7.13
CA TYR A 53 -14.53 -7.31 8.03
C TYR A 53 -16.05 -7.35 8.22
N ASP A 54 -16.51 -7.37 9.47
CA ASP A 54 -17.95 -7.44 9.82
C ASP A 54 -18.71 -8.55 9.07
N GLY A 55 -18.13 -9.76 9.07
CA GLY A 55 -18.68 -10.95 8.41
C GLY A 55 -18.62 -10.95 6.87
N LYS A 56 -18.14 -9.87 6.25
CA LYS A 56 -18.05 -9.71 4.79
C LYS A 56 -16.62 -9.85 4.31
N ARG A 57 -16.41 -10.50 3.18
CA ARG A 57 -15.09 -10.65 2.58
C ARG A 57 -14.49 -9.29 2.23
N LEU A 58 -13.19 -9.13 2.52
CA LEU A 58 -12.40 -7.99 2.02
C LEU A 58 -12.52 -7.88 0.50
N ASN A 59 -12.32 -6.70 -0.07
CA ASN A 59 -12.38 -6.49 -1.52
C ASN A 59 -11.23 -7.23 -2.21
N SER A 60 -10.01 -6.75 -2.02
CA SER A 60 -8.75 -7.31 -2.49
C SER A 60 -7.61 -6.50 -1.86
N PRO A 61 -7.11 -6.89 -0.67
CA PRO A 61 -6.05 -6.17 0.01
C PRO A 61 -4.87 -5.88 -0.92
N ASN A 62 -4.34 -4.66 -0.90
CA ASN A 62 -3.47 -4.17 -1.97
C ASN A 62 -2.04 -3.90 -1.50
N ASP A 63 -1.85 -3.03 -0.50
CA ASP A 63 -0.56 -2.78 0.15
C ASP A 63 -0.73 -2.81 1.68
N ALA A 64 0.38 -2.97 2.40
CA ALA A 64 0.39 -3.07 3.85
C ALA A 64 1.70 -2.57 4.48
N VAL A 65 1.64 -2.22 5.76
CA VAL A 65 2.80 -1.83 6.58
C VAL A 65 2.60 -2.30 8.02
N TYR A 66 3.68 -2.78 8.65
CA TYR A 66 3.68 -3.06 10.08
C TYR A 66 4.05 -1.81 10.87
N HIS A 67 3.34 -1.59 11.97
CA HIS A 67 3.75 -0.71 13.05
C HIS A 67 4.72 -1.47 14.00
N SER A 68 5.59 -0.78 14.73
CA SER A 68 6.62 -1.37 15.60
C SER A 68 6.02 -2.21 16.75
N ASN A 69 4.80 -1.89 17.19
CA ASN A 69 4.03 -2.69 18.15
C ASN A 69 3.57 -4.05 17.58
N GLY A 70 3.72 -4.26 16.27
CA GLY A 70 3.35 -5.47 15.53
C GLY A 70 1.93 -5.47 14.95
N ASP A 71 1.20 -4.37 15.05
CA ASP A 71 -0.08 -4.18 14.35
C ASP A 71 0.17 -4.06 12.84
N LEU A 72 -0.73 -4.64 12.05
CA LEU A 72 -0.65 -4.61 10.60
C LEU A 72 -1.69 -3.63 10.03
N TYR A 73 -1.24 -2.63 9.30
CA TYR A 73 -2.10 -1.67 8.61
C TYR A 73 -2.13 -2.01 7.12
N PHE A 74 -3.30 -1.98 6.49
CA PHE A 74 -3.44 -2.36 5.08
C PHE A 74 -4.59 -1.63 4.38
N THR A 75 -4.51 -1.57 3.06
CA THR A 75 -5.52 -0.98 2.18
C THR A 75 -6.31 -2.05 1.44
N ASP A 76 -7.61 -1.81 1.20
CA ASP A 76 -8.52 -2.77 0.58
C ASP A 76 -9.35 -2.16 -0.57
N PRO A 77 -8.70 -1.69 -1.64
CA PRO A 77 -9.38 -1.35 -2.88
C PRO A 77 -9.85 -2.61 -3.62
N PRO A 78 -10.72 -2.52 -4.65
CA PRO A 78 -11.21 -3.69 -5.37
C PRO A 78 -10.42 -4.00 -6.65
N TYR A 79 -9.14 -3.61 -6.76
CA TYR A 79 -8.34 -3.83 -7.97
C TYR A 79 -8.23 -5.31 -8.38
N GLY A 80 -8.21 -6.21 -7.40
CA GLY A 80 -8.16 -7.66 -7.58
C GLY A 80 -9.47 -8.31 -8.05
N LEU A 81 -10.56 -7.55 -8.15
CA LEU A 81 -11.85 -8.05 -8.64
C LEU A 81 -11.95 -7.88 -10.16
N GLU A 82 -12.70 -8.76 -10.83
CA GLU A 82 -12.74 -8.80 -12.30
C GLU A 82 -13.29 -7.51 -12.89
N LYS A 83 -14.33 -6.96 -12.28
CA LYS A 83 -14.96 -5.70 -12.69
C LYS A 83 -14.63 -4.54 -11.74
N ARG A 84 -13.62 -4.72 -10.89
CA ARG A 84 -13.11 -3.69 -9.97
C ARG A 84 -14.21 -3.06 -9.11
N MET A 85 -14.45 -1.76 -9.23
CA MET A 85 -15.44 -1.04 -8.42
C MET A 85 -16.86 -1.55 -8.63
N ASP A 86 -17.20 -1.94 -9.86
CA ASP A 86 -18.52 -2.37 -10.28
C ASP A 86 -18.69 -3.90 -10.18
N ASP A 87 -17.80 -4.58 -9.46
CA ASP A 87 -17.84 -6.03 -9.34
C ASP A 87 -18.98 -6.47 -8.40
N PRO A 88 -19.95 -7.25 -8.90
CA PRO A 88 -21.07 -7.72 -8.09
C PRO A 88 -20.66 -8.69 -6.98
N ALA A 89 -19.43 -9.24 -7.02
CA ALA A 89 -18.88 -10.07 -5.96
C ALA A 89 -18.29 -9.25 -4.78
N LYS A 90 -18.25 -7.90 -4.87
CA LYS A 90 -17.96 -7.05 -3.71
C LYS A 90 -19.05 -7.23 -2.65
N GLU A 91 -18.63 -7.54 -1.44
CA GLU A 91 -19.54 -7.64 -0.29
C GLU A 91 -19.53 -6.35 0.55
N LEU A 92 -18.42 -5.62 0.51
CA LEU A 92 -18.25 -4.30 1.12
C LEU A 92 -18.72 -3.21 0.15
N ALA A 93 -19.53 -2.28 0.66
CA ALA A 93 -20.03 -1.13 -0.10
C ALA A 93 -18.98 -0.02 -0.28
N PHE A 94 -17.80 -0.16 0.32
CA PHE A 94 -16.75 0.86 0.37
C PHE A 94 -15.36 0.24 0.17
N GLN A 95 -14.34 1.10 0.10
CA GLN A 95 -12.92 0.74 0.14
C GLN A 95 -12.36 1.25 1.46
N GLY A 96 -11.56 0.44 2.13
CA GLY A 96 -11.14 0.73 3.50
C GLY A 96 -9.63 0.78 3.67
N VAL A 97 -9.21 1.53 4.67
CA VAL A 97 -7.91 1.36 5.33
C VAL A 97 -8.20 0.69 6.67
N TYR A 98 -7.45 -0.36 6.99
CA TYR A 98 -7.70 -1.19 8.16
C TYR A 98 -6.44 -1.31 9.02
N ARG A 99 -6.66 -1.61 10.30
CA ARG A 99 -5.65 -2.12 11.23
C ARG A 99 -6.05 -3.52 11.66
N LEU A 100 -5.13 -4.47 11.62
CA LEU A 100 -5.24 -5.75 12.31
C LEU A 100 -4.34 -5.69 13.54
N PRO A 101 -4.91 -5.54 14.76
CA PRO A 101 -4.13 -5.57 15.98
C PRO A 101 -3.38 -6.90 16.11
N LYS A 102 -2.16 -6.86 16.65
CA LYS A 102 -1.35 -8.06 16.83
C LYS A 102 -2.11 -9.12 17.65
N GLY A 103 -2.30 -10.29 17.06
CA GLY A 103 -2.98 -11.42 17.69
C GLY A 103 -4.52 -11.33 17.69
N ALA A 104 -5.10 -10.27 17.12
CA ALA A 104 -6.55 -10.18 16.95
C ALA A 104 -7.04 -11.10 15.82
N ALA A 105 -8.29 -11.56 15.94
CA ALA A 105 -8.93 -12.42 14.94
C ALA A 105 -9.53 -11.64 13.76
N ALA A 106 -9.73 -10.34 13.90
CA ALA A 106 -10.39 -9.50 12.90
C ALA A 106 -9.77 -8.09 12.83
N PRO A 107 -9.75 -7.49 11.63
CA PRO A 107 -9.32 -6.11 11.46
C PRO A 107 -10.37 -5.10 11.95
N VAL A 108 -9.89 -3.91 12.30
CA VAL A 108 -10.65 -2.71 12.64
C VAL A 108 -10.58 -1.75 11.45
N LEU A 109 -11.72 -1.19 11.05
CA LEU A 109 -11.78 -0.15 10.01
C LEU A 109 -11.25 1.18 10.58
N LEU A 110 -10.31 1.80 9.88
CA LEU A 110 -9.74 3.09 10.27
C LEU A 110 -10.40 4.26 9.53
N THR A 111 -10.59 4.12 8.22
CA THR A 111 -11.30 5.10 7.39
C THR A 111 -11.84 4.45 6.12
N LYS A 112 -12.87 5.07 5.55
CA LYS A 112 -13.46 4.79 4.24
C LYS A 112 -13.51 6.03 3.33
N ASP A 113 -12.80 7.10 3.70
CA ASP A 113 -12.88 8.41 3.05
C ASP A 113 -11.92 8.53 1.86
N VAL A 114 -10.99 7.57 1.73
CA VAL A 114 -10.13 7.41 0.56
C VAL A 114 -10.86 6.50 -0.43
N THR A 115 -11.19 7.03 -1.61
CA THR A 115 -11.99 6.31 -2.62
C THR A 115 -11.22 5.14 -3.24
N ARG A 116 -9.91 5.28 -3.41
CA ARG A 116 -9.03 4.25 -3.99
C ARG A 116 -7.74 4.10 -3.17
N PRO A 117 -7.83 3.62 -1.92
CA PRO A 117 -6.68 3.51 -1.03
C PRO A 117 -5.69 2.50 -1.62
N ASN A 118 -4.42 2.87 -1.68
CA ASN A 118 -3.38 2.08 -2.33
C ASN A 118 -2.15 1.94 -1.42
N GLY A 119 -1.01 2.58 -1.74
CA GLY A 119 0.19 2.51 -0.91
C GLY A 119 0.00 3.11 0.47
N ILE A 120 0.71 2.55 1.45
CA ILE A 120 0.60 2.89 2.86
C ILE A 120 1.97 2.86 3.53
N GLY A 121 2.22 3.77 4.48
CA GLY A 121 3.48 3.80 5.23
C GLY A 121 3.44 4.77 6.41
N PHE A 122 4.30 4.51 7.40
CA PHE A 122 4.43 5.34 8.60
C PHE A 122 5.57 6.35 8.48
N SER A 123 5.47 7.47 9.21
CA SER A 123 6.64 8.28 9.56
C SER A 123 7.62 7.50 10.43
N PRO A 124 8.90 7.92 10.56
CA PRO A 124 9.89 7.21 11.37
C PRO A 124 9.52 7.10 12.86
N ASP A 125 8.77 8.09 13.39
CA ASP A 125 8.25 8.08 14.76
C ASP A 125 6.88 7.41 14.90
N GLU A 126 6.34 6.89 13.80
CA GLU A 126 5.05 6.21 13.66
C GLU A 126 3.82 7.04 14.07
N LYS A 127 3.98 8.34 14.29
CA LYS A 127 2.89 9.26 14.65
C LYS A 127 2.07 9.71 13.45
N LYS A 128 2.54 9.45 12.23
CA LYS A 128 1.85 9.77 10.98
C LYS A 128 1.67 8.51 10.14
N LEU A 129 0.47 8.35 9.60
CA LEU A 129 0.16 7.33 8.59
C LEU A 129 -0.13 8.02 7.26
N TYR A 130 0.63 7.66 6.22
CA TYR A 130 0.43 8.11 4.85
C TYR A 130 -0.38 7.07 4.07
N VAL A 131 -1.36 7.51 3.29
CA VAL A 131 -2.17 6.64 2.42
C VAL A 131 -2.32 7.28 1.05
N ALA A 132 -1.89 6.60 -0.01
CA ALA A 132 -2.06 7.03 -1.39
C ALA A 132 -3.50 6.75 -1.89
N SER A 133 -3.98 7.60 -2.78
CA SER A 133 -5.27 7.47 -3.48
C SER A 133 -5.04 7.40 -4.98
N SER A 134 -5.24 6.24 -5.61
CA SER A 134 -5.14 6.10 -7.07
C SER A 134 -6.47 6.43 -7.77
N ASP A 135 -7.13 7.50 -7.32
CA ASP A 135 -8.32 8.05 -7.95
C ASP A 135 -7.91 9.11 -8.99
N PRO A 136 -8.24 8.92 -10.29
CA PRO A 136 -7.98 9.92 -11.33
C PRO A 136 -8.53 11.32 -11.03
N ASP A 137 -9.63 11.41 -10.28
CA ASP A 137 -10.25 12.67 -9.91
C ASP A 137 -9.77 13.22 -8.55
N LYS A 138 -9.02 12.40 -7.81
CA LYS A 138 -8.47 12.72 -6.48
C LYS A 138 -7.14 12.00 -6.29
N ALA A 139 -6.17 12.32 -7.15
CA ALA A 139 -4.86 11.69 -7.20
C ALA A 139 -3.95 12.30 -6.13
N ILE A 140 -4.19 11.89 -4.89
CA ILE A 140 -3.61 12.51 -3.69
C ILE A 140 -2.91 11.50 -2.78
N TRP A 141 -2.09 12.03 -1.88
CA TRP A 141 -1.69 11.34 -0.66
C TRP A 141 -2.38 12.00 0.52
N MET A 142 -2.92 11.18 1.41
CA MET A 142 -3.47 11.61 2.69
C MET A 142 -2.44 11.36 3.79
N VAL A 143 -2.47 12.19 4.83
CA VAL A 143 -1.75 11.95 6.08
C VAL A 143 -2.73 12.00 7.25
N TYR A 144 -2.54 11.10 8.21
CA TYR A 144 -3.34 11.01 9.44
C TYR A 144 -2.44 10.99 10.66
N ASP A 145 -2.95 11.49 11.79
CA ASP A 145 -2.33 11.35 13.10
C ASP A 145 -2.66 9.96 13.67
N VAL A 146 -1.63 9.19 14.02
CA VAL A 146 -1.78 7.89 14.67
C VAL A 146 -1.91 8.12 16.18
N GLN A 147 -2.99 7.59 16.76
CA GLN A 147 -3.27 7.71 18.19
C GLN A 147 -2.64 6.54 18.97
N ASP A 148 -2.50 6.70 20.29
CA ASP A 148 -1.93 5.67 21.17
C ASP A 148 -2.71 4.34 21.15
N ASP A 149 -4.01 4.38 20.88
CA ASP A 149 -4.86 3.18 20.71
C ASP A 149 -4.78 2.56 19.30
N GLY A 150 -3.89 3.09 18.46
CA GLY A 150 -3.65 2.74 17.07
C GLY A 150 -4.72 3.25 16.09
N SER A 151 -5.73 4.00 16.54
CA SER A 151 -6.69 4.63 15.65
C SER A 151 -6.03 5.79 14.89
N ILE A 152 -6.75 6.36 13.92
CA ILE A 152 -6.26 7.50 13.14
C ILE A 152 -7.20 8.70 13.27
N ALA A 153 -6.63 9.90 13.27
CA ALA A 153 -7.37 11.16 13.37
C ALA A 153 -6.80 12.23 12.43
N ASN A 154 -7.48 13.38 12.35
CA ASN A 154 -7.02 14.61 11.68
C ASN A 154 -6.53 14.40 10.23
N GLY A 155 -7.25 13.54 9.48
CA GLY A 155 -6.94 13.25 8.10
C GLY A 155 -6.93 14.51 7.22
N LYS A 156 -5.83 14.74 6.51
CA LYS A 156 -5.69 15.85 5.57
C LYS A 156 -4.93 15.44 4.32
N VAL A 157 -5.12 16.20 3.24
CA VAL A 157 -4.31 16.05 2.03
C VAL A 157 -2.88 16.43 2.36
N PHE A 158 -1.96 15.49 2.15
CA PHE A 158 -0.52 15.69 2.25
C PHE A 158 0.03 16.31 0.98
N PHE A 159 -0.36 15.78 -0.18
CA PHE A 159 -0.01 16.32 -1.49
C PHE A 159 -1.09 15.98 -2.53
N ASP A 160 -1.39 16.91 -3.43
CA ASP A 160 -2.36 16.73 -4.51
C ASP A 160 -1.67 16.79 -5.88
N SER A 161 -1.67 15.66 -6.59
CA SER A 161 -1.09 15.52 -7.93
C SER A 161 -2.15 15.37 -9.02
N THR A 162 -3.42 15.69 -8.73
CA THR A 162 -4.53 15.52 -9.67
C THR A 162 -4.31 16.31 -10.96
N ALA A 163 -3.84 17.56 -10.85
CA ALA A 163 -3.51 18.37 -12.03
C ALA A 163 -2.43 17.71 -12.90
N TRP A 164 -1.39 17.15 -12.27
CA TRP A 164 -0.28 16.50 -12.95
C TRP A 164 -0.70 15.26 -13.73
N PHE A 165 -1.59 14.45 -13.15
CA PHE A 165 -2.20 13.34 -13.87
C PHE A 165 -3.06 13.83 -15.05
N LYS A 166 -3.88 14.88 -14.85
CA LYS A 166 -4.73 15.48 -15.89
C LYS A 166 -3.94 16.13 -17.03
N GLU A 167 -2.72 16.58 -16.76
CA GLU A 167 -1.75 17.06 -17.76
C GLU A 167 -1.10 15.91 -18.57
N GLY A 168 -1.41 14.65 -18.24
CA GLY A 168 -0.97 13.47 -19.00
C GLY A 168 0.29 12.80 -18.47
N ARG A 169 0.79 13.18 -17.28
CA ARG A 169 1.91 12.46 -16.65
C ARG A 169 1.48 11.04 -16.29
N LEU A 170 2.36 10.08 -16.58
CA LEU A 170 2.07 8.65 -16.42
C LEU A 170 2.04 8.22 -14.95
N GLY A 171 1.00 7.49 -14.56
CA GLY A 171 0.88 6.89 -13.23
C GLY A 171 -0.06 7.66 -12.32
N LEU A 172 -0.49 6.99 -11.25
CA LEU A 172 -1.30 7.56 -10.17
C LEU A 172 -0.58 7.30 -8.84
N PRO A 173 -0.95 7.98 -7.75
CA PRO A 173 -0.46 7.65 -6.41
C PRO A 173 -0.69 6.16 -6.11
N ASP A 174 0.38 5.41 -5.98
CA ASP A 174 0.35 3.95 -5.84
C ASP A 174 1.16 3.57 -4.58
N GLY A 175 2.23 2.79 -4.68
CA GLY A 175 3.10 2.45 -3.54
C GLY A 175 3.97 3.60 -3.00
N LEU A 176 4.33 3.51 -1.72
CA LEU A 176 5.26 4.46 -1.08
C LEU A 176 6.17 3.80 -0.05
N LYS A 177 7.31 4.44 0.23
CA LYS A 177 8.24 4.11 1.32
C LYS A 177 8.79 5.40 1.94
N VAL A 178 9.27 5.29 3.17
CA VAL A 178 9.81 6.42 3.94
C VAL A 178 11.27 6.14 4.27
N ASP A 179 12.10 7.18 4.22
CA ASP A 179 13.50 7.09 4.61
C ASP A 179 13.71 7.43 6.10
N GLN A 180 14.92 7.23 6.60
CA GLN A 180 15.27 7.50 8.02
C GLN A 180 15.12 8.98 8.42
N GLN A 181 15.10 9.92 7.47
CA GLN A 181 14.90 11.35 7.72
C GLN A 181 13.42 11.75 7.63
N GLY A 182 12.53 10.81 7.30
CA GLY A 182 11.10 11.04 7.15
C GLY A 182 10.71 11.54 5.76
N ASN A 183 11.62 11.54 4.79
CA ASN A 183 11.25 11.83 3.39
C ASN A 183 10.42 10.68 2.84
N ILE A 184 9.39 11.02 2.08
CA ILE A 184 8.45 10.06 1.50
C ILE A 184 8.80 9.88 0.03
N PHE A 185 9.15 8.64 -0.34
CA PHE A 185 9.33 8.19 -1.71
C PHE A 185 8.03 7.55 -2.16
N ALA A 186 7.24 8.27 -2.94
CA ALA A 186 5.91 7.85 -3.34
C ALA A 186 5.79 7.79 -4.85
N THR A 187 5.32 6.66 -5.38
CA THR A 187 5.11 6.52 -6.82
C THR A 187 3.83 7.25 -7.21
N GLY A 188 3.89 7.98 -8.32
CA GLY A 188 2.82 8.87 -8.75
C GLY A 188 3.02 9.36 -10.19
N PRO A 189 2.27 10.41 -10.61
CA PRO A 189 2.38 10.96 -11.95
C PRO A 189 3.83 11.39 -12.28
N GLY A 190 4.50 10.65 -13.17
CA GLY A 190 5.85 10.92 -13.66
C GLY A 190 6.97 10.05 -13.08
N GLY A 191 6.69 9.15 -12.12
CA GLY A 191 7.70 8.27 -11.54
C GLY A 191 7.61 8.19 -10.01
N VAL A 192 8.73 8.36 -9.32
CA VAL A 192 8.77 8.42 -7.84
C VAL A 192 8.96 9.86 -7.41
N LEU A 193 7.92 10.43 -6.79
CA LEU A 193 7.95 11.76 -6.21
C LEU A 193 8.57 11.65 -4.81
N VAL A 194 9.53 12.53 -4.52
CA VAL A 194 10.17 12.61 -3.20
C VAL A 194 9.64 13.83 -2.48
N PHE A 195 9.05 13.62 -1.32
CA PHE A 195 8.50 14.67 -0.48
C PHE A 195 9.29 14.78 0.83
N ALA A 196 9.53 16.00 1.29
CA ALA A 196 9.96 16.27 2.66
C ALA A 196 8.82 15.94 3.64
N PRO A 197 9.11 15.75 4.95
CA PRO A 197 8.10 15.43 5.96
C PRO A 197 6.97 16.47 6.07
N ASP A 198 7.20 17.71 5.63
CA ASP A 198 6.21 18.80 5.63
C ASP A 198 5.29 18.82 4.40
N GLY A 199 5.52 17.94 3.41
CA GLY A 199 4.77 17.88 2.15
C GLY A 199 5.42 18.62 0.98
N THR A 200 6.56 19.29 1.19
CA THR A 200 7.31 19.93 0.12
C THR A 200 7.80 18.88 -0.88
N HIS A 201 7.47 19.03 -2.17
CA HIS A 201 8.02 18.22 -3.25
C HIS A 201 9.49 18.61 -3.50
N LEU A 202 10.40 17.67 -3.22
CA LEU A 202 11.85 17.87 -3.35
C LEU A 202 12.36 17.56 -4.76
N GLY A 203 11.67 16.68 -5.48
CA GLY A 203 12.04 16.25 -6.82
C GLY A 203 11.38 14.95 -7.24
N THR A 204 11.62 14.54 -8.47
CA THR A 204 11.04 13.32 -9.05
C THR A 204 12.15 12.46 -9.65
N ILE A 205 12.13 11.17 -9.33
CA ILE A 205 12.93 10.15 -10.02
C ILE A 205 12.08 9.67 -11.20
N GLU A 206 12.44 10.14 -12.40
CA GLU A 206 11.71 9.82 -13.63
C GLU A 206 12.10 8.43 -14.13
N THR A 207 11.12 7.53 -14.20
CA THR A 207 11.30 6.18 -14.74
C THR A 207 10.90 6.08 -16.22
N GLY A 208 10.23 7.12 -16.74
CA GLY A 208 9.64 7.14 -18.07
C GLY A 208 8.41 6.23 -18.25
N GLN A 209 7.93 5.59 -17.17
CA GLN A 209 6.84 4.61 -17.19
C GLN A 209 5.90 4.81 -16.00
N LYS A 210 4.72 4.17 -16.06
CA LYS A 210 3.85 4.05 -14.88
C LYS A 210 4.59 3.26 -13.80
N THR A 211 4.83 3.88 -12.66
CA THR A 211 5.58 3.25 -11.56
C THR A 211 4.60 2.86 -10.47
N ALA A 212 4.52 1.57 -10.17
CA ALA A 212 3.52 1.00 -9.26
C ALA A 212 3.99 1.01 -7.80
N ASN A 213 5.27 0.75 -7.54
CA ASN A 213 5.77 0.70 -6.17
C ASN A 213 7.29 0.97 -6.13
N CYS A 214 7.81 1.18 -4.93
CA CYS A 214 9.23 1.28 -4.66
C CYS A 214 9.59 0.62 -3.32
N GLY A 215 10.86 0.25 -3.17
CA GLY A 215 11.37 -0.46 -1.99
C GLY A 215 12.86 -0.20 -1.79
N PHE A 216 13.27 0.07 -0.55
CA PHE A 216 14.69 0.14 -0.22
C PHE A 216 15.28 -1.26 -0.10
N GLY A 217 16.53 -1.44 -0.52
CA GLY A 217 17.25 -2.70 -0.46
C GLY A 217 18.76 -2.50 -0.28
N ASN A 218 19.50 -3.59 -0.42
CA ASN A 218 20.92 -3.68 -0.04
C ASN A 218 21.10 -3.34 1.45
N ASP A 219 21.87 -2.31 1.77
CA ASP A 219 22.09 -1.77 3.11
C ASP A 219 21.16 -0.57 3.40
N GLY A 220 20.05 -0.50 2.67
CA GLY A 220 19.09 0.62 2.69
C GLY A 220 19.41 1.73 1.70
N SER A 221 20.58 1.73 1.04
CA SER A 221 21.02 2.83 0.17
C SER A 221 20.55 2.75 -1.28
N VAL A 222 19.82 1.69 -1.67
CA VAL A 222 19.33 1.50 -3.05
C VAL A 222 17.82 1.47 -3.05
N LEU A 223 17.20 2.34 -3.84
CA LEU A 223 15.77 2.31 -4.11
C LEU A 223 15.50 1.48 -5.36
N TYR A 224 14.74 0.41 -5.20
CA TYR A 224 14.18 -0.41 -6.26
C TYR A 224 12.79 0.10 -6.64
N MET A 225 12.42 0.00 -7.91
CA MET A 225 11.16 0.52 -8.45
C MET A 225 10.57 -0.46 -9.45
N THR A 226 9.27 -0.73 -9.34
CA THR A 226 8.51 -1.53 -10.32
C THR A 226 7.81 -0.57 -11.29
N ALA A 227 8.34 -0.47 -12.50
CA ALA A 227 7.93 0.50 -13.51
C ALA A 227 7.40 -0.22 -14.75
N ASP A 228 6.08 -0.47 -14.77
CA ASP A 228 5.41 -1.30 -15.78
C ASP A 228 6.15 -2.62 -16.05
N MET A 229 6.69 -2.82 -17.25
CA MET A 229 7.46 -4.03 -17.62
C MET A 229 8.91 -4.05 -17.12
N PHE A 230 9.34 -3.03 -16.36
CA PHE A 230 10.72 -2.86 -15.91
C PHE A 230 10.86 -2.96 -14.39
N PHE A 231 12.01 -3.50 -13.97
CA PHE A 231 12.48 -3.44 -12.59
C PHE A 231 13.75 -2.58 -12.54
N CYS A 232 13.60 -1.38 -12.00
CA CYS A 232 14.63 -0.34 -11.99
C CYS A 232 15.25 -0.21 -10.60
N ARG A 233 16.46 0.38 -10.53
CA ARG A 233 17.06 0.77 -9.25
C ARG A 233 17.95 2.00 -9.37
N ILE A 234 18.07 2.75 -8.28
CA ILE A 234 18.99 3.89 -8.15
C ILE A 234 19.64 3.89 -6.77
N LYS A 235 20.92 4.24 -6.70
CA LYS A 235 21.62 4.45 -5.43
C LYS A 235 21.31 5.86 -4.91
N LEU A 236 20.96 5.95 -3.64
CA LEU A 236 20.60 7.18 -2.94
C LEU A 236 21.66 7.57 -1.92
N ASN A 237 21.59 8.83 -1.49
CA ASN A 237 22.40 9.37 -0.38
C ASN A 237 21.70 9.28 0.98
N THR A 238 20.53 8.65 1.02
CA THR A 238 19.74 8.36 2.22
C THR A 238 19.58 6.84 2.37
N LYS A 239 19.07 6.40 3.52
CA LYS A 239 18.70 5.02 3.80
C LYS A 239 17.22 4.90 4.08
N GLY A 240 16.61 3.84 3.54
CA GLY A 240 15.23 3.47 3.86
C GLY A 240 15.02 3.23 5.35
N LEU A 241 13.82 3.54 5.84
CA LEU A 241 13.41 3.17 7.18
C LEU A 241 13.45 1.63 7.32
N GLY A 242 14.04 1.13 8.42
CA GLY A 242 14.20 -0.31 8.69
C GLY A 242 15.52 -0.94 8.22
N PHE A 243 16.46 -0.14 7.72
CA PHE A 243 17.84 -0.55 7.39
C PHE A 243 18.88 0.16 8.25
#